data_AF-X1GXE8-F1
#
_entry.id   AF-X1GXE8-F1
#
_cell.length_a   1.000
_cell.length_b   1.000
_cell.length_c   1.000
_cell.angle_alpha   90.00
_cell.angle_beta   90.00
_cell.angle_gamma   90.00
#
_symmetry.space_group_name_H-M   'P 1'
#
loop_
_entity.id
_entity.type
_entity.pdbx_description
1 polymer ?
#
loop_
_entity_poly.entity_id
_entity_poly.type
_entity_poly.pdbx_seq_one_letter_code
_entity_poly.pdbx_strand_id
1 'polypeptide(L)'
;SKNSVFMPFRIYCPDCLRKATVIDMTDIARNTAIIHSFIITHRSGAFNSLAIPIKFINIEFDTVVTILMSYLTVGEPEIGKRVIPIFRTKNPTYTITDLSFVLEGTSESELPEGFTF
;
A
#
# COMPACT_ATOMS: atom_id res chain seq x y z
N SER A 1 9.25 -14.14 14.15
CA SER A 1 8.90 -15.57 14.34
C SER A 1 9.33 -16.35 13.09
N LYS A 2 9.25 -17.69 13.07
CA LYS A 2 9.64 -18.48 11.89
C LYS A 2 8.70 -18.11 10.72
N ASN A 3 9.25 -17.83 9.54
CA ASN A 3 8.53 -17.44 8.31
C ASN A 3 7.84 -16.06 8.31
N SER A 4 8.28 -15.10 9.14
CA SER A 4 7.75 -13.72 9.08
C SER A 4 8.15 -13.02 7.76
N VAL A 5 7.18 -12.42 7.06
CA VAL A 5 7.41 -11.54 5.91
C VAL A 5 7.36 -10.07 6.36
N PHE A 6 8.32 -9.26 5.91
CA PHE A 6 8.43 -7.85 6.30
C PHE A 6 8.30 -6.93 5.07
N MET A 7 7.48 -5.89 5.20
CA MET A 7 7.32 -4.81 4.23
C MET A 7 7.32 -3.46 4.96
N PRO A 8 8.33 -2.58 4.78
CA PRO A 8 9.44 -2.67 3.83
C PRO A 8 10.43 -3.80 4.12
N PHE A 9 11.23 -4.16 3.10
CA PHE A 9 12.28 -5.16 3.21
C PHE A 9 13.25 -4.84 4.34
N ARG A 10 13.61 -5.87 5.12
CA ARG A 10 14.62 -5.79 6.18
C ARG A 10 15.74 -6.76 5.86
N ILE A 11 17.00 -6.32 5.97
CA ILE A 11 18.16 -7.17 5.69
C ILE A 11 18.27 -8.32 6.71
N TYR A 12 17.89 -8.08 7.96
CA TYR A 12 17.92 -9.06 9.05
C TYR A 12 16.58 -9.13 9.78
N CYS A 13 16.19 -10.34 10.19
CA CYS A 13 15.03 -10.54 11.07
C CYS A 13 15.33 -9.98 12.47
N PRO A 14 14.47 -9.11 13.03
CA PRO A 14 14.72 -8.52 14.35
C PRO A 14 14.69 -9.55 15.49
N ASP A 15 13.96 -10.65 15.31
CA ASP A 15 13.78 -11.65 16.37
C ASP A 15 14.93 -12.66 16.43
N CYS A 16 15.48 -13.07 15.28
CA CYS A 16 16.47 -14.14 15.20
C CYS A 16 17.81 -13.73 14.60
N LEU A 17 17.95 -12.47 14.18
CA LEU A 17 19.16 -11.86 13.59
C LEU A 17 19.71 -12.59 12.35
N ARG A 18 18.91 -13.48 11.74
CA ARG A 18 19.26 -14.13 10.48
C ARG A 18 18.98 -13.22 9.30
N LYS A 19 19.83 -13.33 8.28
CA LYS A 19 19.66 -12.59 7.03
C LYS A 19 18.35 -12.99 6.36
N ALA A 20 17.55 -12.00 5.97
CA ALA A 20 16.32 -12.22 5.24
C ALA A 20 16.60 -12.52 3.77
N THR A 21 15.64 -13.18 3.12
CA THR A 21 15.62 -13.41 1.67
C THR A 21 14.60 -12.49 1.02
N VAL A 22 14.90 -12.02 -0.19
CA VAL A 22 13.93 -11.27 -1.00
C VAL A 22 12.87 -12.23 -1.50
N ILE A 23 11.61 -11.83 -1.41
CA ILE A 23 10.47 -12.53 -1.99
C ILE A 23 9.63 -11.54 -2.78
N ASP A 24 8.94 -12.03 -3.81
CA ASP A 24 7.87 -11.28 -4.45
C ASP A 24 6.57 -11.49 -3.65
N MET A 25 5.90 -10.39 -3.30
CA MET A 25 4.65 -10.40 -2.54
C MET A 25 3.48 -9.79 -3.32
N THR A 26 3.63 -9.59 -4.63
CA THR A 26 2.62 -8.94 -5.49
C THR A 26 1.30 -9.70 -5.44
N ASP A 27 1.34 -11.03 -5.56
CA ASP A 27 0.14 -11.87 -5.48
C ASP A 27 -0.49 -11.87 -4.09
N ILE A 28 0.33 -11.82 -3.03
CA ILE A 28 -0.17 -11.68 -1.64
C ILE A 28 -0.90 -10.35 -1.51
N ALA A 29 -0.30 -9.26 -1.97
CA ALA A 29 -0.89 -7.93 -1.90
C ALA A 29 -2.21 -7.85 -2.70
N ARG A 30 -2.22 -8.33 -3.95
CA ARG A 30 -3.40 -8.31 -4.81
C ARG A 30 -4.57 -9.09 -4.22
N ASN A 31 -4.30 -10.24 -3.60
CA ASN A 31 -5.36 -11.13 -3.14
C ASN A 31 -5.76 -10.93 -1.66
N THR A 32 -4.90 -10.33 -0.83
CA THR A 32 -5.08 -10.34 0.65
C THR A 32 -4.96 -8.96 1.33
N ALA A 33 -4.65 -7.88 0.61
CA ALA A 33 -4.60 -6.53 1.18
C ALA A 33 -5.95 -5.98 1.70
N ILE A 34 -6.05 -5.70 3.00
CA ILE A 34 -7.22 -5.06 3.63
C ILE A 34 -6.82 -3.77 4.34
N ILE A 35 -7.77 -2.83 4.47
CA ILE A 35 -7.58 -1.62 5.27
C ILE A 35 -7.63 -2.01 6.75
N HIS A 36 -6.49 -1.96 7.43
CA HIS A 36 -6.37 -2.15 8.87
C HIS A 36 -6.89 -0.94 9.65
N SER A 37 -6.49 0.27 9.24
CA SER A 37 -6.96 1.54 9.79
C SER A 37 -6.78 2.66 8.76
N PHE A 38 -7.36 3.83 8.99
CA PHE A 38 -7.21 4.96 8.07
C PHE A 38 -7.31 6.32 8.78
N ILE A 39 -6.81 7.37 8.13
CA ILE A 39 -6.94 8.76 8.55
C ILE A 39 -7.26 9.61 7.32
N ILE A 40 -8.30 10.44 7.42
CA ILE A 40 -8.66 11.42 6.39
C ILE A 40 -8.10 12.79 6.77
N THR A 41 -7.18 13.29 5.96
CA THR A 41 -6.48 14.55 6.19
C THR A 41 -7.00 15.63 5.25
N HIS A 42 -7.85 16.50 5.77
CA HIS A 42 -8.40 17.65 5.03
C HIS A 42 -7.38 18.78 4.80
N ARG A 43 -6.33 18.82 5.62
CA ARG A 43 -5.25 19.82 5.53
C ARG A 43 -3.92 19.12 5.68
N SER A 44 -3.14 19.09 4.60
CA SER A 44 -1.79 18.52 4.60
C SER A 44 -0.75 19.55 5.05
N GLY A 45 0.40 19.07 5.49
CA GLY A 45 1.59 19.92 5.64
C GLY A 45 2.01 20.55 4.31
N ALA A 46 2.84 21.59 4.38
CA ALA A 46 3.42 22.22 3.20
C ALA A 46 4.18 21.18 2.35
N PHE A 47 4.16 21.39 1.03
CA PHE A 47 4.84 20.54 0.02
C PHE A 47 4.29 19.12 -0.17
N ASN A 48 3.10 18.81 0.35
CA ASN A 48 2.41 17.59 -0.03
C ASN A 48 1.84 17.70 -1.45
N SER A 49 2.04 16.68 -2.29
CA SER A 49 1.60 16.63 -3.68
C SER A 49 0.30 15.84 -3.90
N LEU A 50 -0.22 15.16 -2.88
CA LEU A 50 -1.45 14.38 -2.97
C LEU A 50 -2.67 15.29 -2.92
N ALA A 51 -3.71 14.90 -3.64
CA ALA A 51 -4.98 15.62 -3.64
C ALA A 51 -5.65 15.56 -2.25
N ILE A 52 -6.14 16.71 -1.79
CA ILE A 52 -6.92 16.81 -0.55
C ILE A 52 -8.42 16.53 -0.83
N PRO A 53 -9.15 15.89 0.09
CA PRO A 53 -8.65 15.29 1.33
C PRO A 53 -7.83 14.02 1.07
N ILE A 54 -6.68 13.91 1.74
CA ILE A 54 -5.79 12.75 1.59
C ILE A 54 -6.31 11.61 2.46
N LYS A 55 -6.51 10.44 1.86
CA LYS A 55 -7.00 9.23 2.53
C LYS A 55 -5.83 8.32 2.83
N PHE A 56 -5.13 8.55 3.93
CA PHE A 56 -4.06 7.66 4.36
C PHE A 56 -4.67 6.36 4.89
N ILE A 57 -4.16 5.23 4.41
CA ILE A 57 -4.60 3.90 4.82
C ILE A 57 -3.42 3.11 5.33
N ASN A 58 -3.66 2.34 6.37
CA ASN A 58 -2.76 1.33 6.89
C ASN A 58 -3.29 -0.02 6.40
N ILE A 59 -2.42 -0.81 5.77
CA ILE A 59 -2.80 -1.99 5.02
C ILE A 59 -2.16 -3.21 5.65
N GLU A 60 -3.00 -4.21 5.88
CA GLU A 60 -2.60 -5.54 6.34
C GLU A 60 -2.70 -6.52 5.18
N PHE A 61 -1.75 -7.46 5.12
CA PHE A 61 -1.71 -8.52 4.14
C PHE A 61 -1.54 -9.84 4.86
N ASP A 62 -2.03 -10.93 4.28
CA ASP A 62 -1.81 -12.25 4.85
C ASP A 62 -0.32 -12.55 4.91
N THR A 63 0.12 -13.17 6.00
CA THR A 63 1.51 -13.60 6.26
C THR A 63 2.55 -12.48 6.47
N VAL A 64 2.17 -11.21 6.27
CA VAL A 64 3.05 -10.05 6.44
C VAL A 64 2.90 -9.50 7.84
N VAL A 65 4.00 -9.45 8.61
CA VAL A 65 3.96 -9.08 10.03
C VAL A 65 4.07 -7.57 10.28
N THR A 66 3.99 -6.77 9.22
CA THR A 66 4.11 -5.32 9.24
C THR A 66 2.91 -4.71 8.53
N ILE A 67 2.41 -3.60 9.06
CA ILE A 67 1.31 -2.86 8.47
C ILE A 67 1.89 -1.76 7.57
N LEU A 68 1.56 -1.80 6.28
CA LEU A 68 2.05 -0.83 5.30
C LEU A 68 1.20 0.43 5.35
N MET A 69 1.81 1.59 5.57
CA MET A 69 1.14 2.87 5.37
C MET A 69 1.19 3.26 3.88
N SER A 70 0.04 3.58 3.30
CA SER A 70 -0.11 4.08 1.94
C SER A 70 -1.31 5.03 1.87
N TYR A 71 -1.85 5.29 0.68
CA TYR A 71 -3.01 6.15 0.48
C TYR A 71 -3.99 5.53 -0.53
N LEU A 72 -5.28 5.77 -0.29
CA LEU A 72 -6.37 5.35 -1.15
C LEU A 72 -6.63 6.43 -2.21
N THR A 73 -6.55 6.08 -3.49
CA THR A 73 -6.75 7.06 -4.56
C THR A 73 -8.23 7.19 -4.98
N VAL A 74 -8.96 6.08 -5.00
CA VAL A 74 -10.37 6.04 -5.46
C VAL A 74 -11.26 5.45 -4.38
N GLY A 75 -12.44 6.04 -4.19
CA GLY A 75 -13.43 5.60 -3.20
C GLY A 75 -13.18 6.11 -1.79
N GLU A 76 -13.95 5.61 -0.82
CA GLU A 76 -13.84 5.97 0.60
C GLU A 76 -13.29 4.80 1.44
N PRO A 77 -12.34 5.06 2.36
CA PRO A 77 -11.76 4.01 3.18
C PRO A 77 -12.74 3.54 4.27
N GLU A 78 -12.71 2.24 4.55
CA GLU A 78 -13.44 1.60 5.65
C GLU A 78 -12.59 0.45 6.19
N ILE A 79 -12.56 0.27 7.52
CA ILE A 79 -11.78 -0.79 8.15
C ILE A 79 -12.30 -2.15 7.67
N GLY A 80 -11.39 -3.05 7.29
CA GLY A 80 -11.68 -4.38 6.80
C GLY A 80 -11.99 -4.48 5.31
N LYS A 81 -12.09 -3.36 4.57
CA LYS A 81 -12.33 -3.42 3.12
C LYS A 81 -11.11 -3.93 2.35
N ARG A 82 -11.39 -4.75 1.34
CA ARG A 82 -10.45 -5.21 0.32
C ARG A 82 -9.94 -4.03 -0.51
N VAL A 83 -8.63 -3.96 -0.68
CA VAL A 83 -7.97 -3.01 -1.58
C VAL A 83 -7.02 -3.72 -2.52
N ILE A 84 -6.77 -3.13 -3.68
CA ILE A 84 -5.89 -3.67 -4.71
C ILE A 84 -4.77 -2.66 -4.95
N PRO A 85 -3.49 -3.08 -4.97
CA PRO A 85 -2.39 -2.19 -5.28
C PRO A 85 -2.47 -1.73 -6.74
N ILE A 86 -2.10 -0.48 -6.96
CA ILE A 86 -1.89 0.12 -8.28
C ILE A 86 -0.53 0.80 -8.32
N PHE A 87 0.13 0.75 -9.47
CA PHE A 87 1.47 1.26 -9.69
C PHE A 87 1.47 2.34 -10.76
N ARG A 88 2.18 3.44 -10.54
CA ARG A 88 2.45 4.45 -11.56
C ARG A 88 3.47 3.90 -12.55
N THR A 89 3.00 3.29 -13.65
CA THR A 89 3.83 2.66 -14.67
C THR A 89 4.23 3.63 -15.79
N LYS A 90 3.50 4.74 -15.96
CA LYS A 90 3.85 5.82 -16.91
C LYS A 90 4.50 6.99 -16.16
N ASN A 91 5.73 7.35 -16.53
CA ASN A 91 6.52 8.42 -15.91
C ASN A 91 6.58 8.32 -14.36
N PRO A 92 7.08 7.20 -13.80
CA PRO A 92 7.21 7.05 -12.35
C PRO A 92 8.11 8.12 -11.74
N THR A 93 7.82 8.50 -10.51
CA THR A 93 8.64 9.44 -9.73
C THR A 93 9.77 8.75 -8.97
N TYR A 94 9.77 7.42 -8.94
CA TYR A 94 10.60 6.54 -8.12
C TYR A 94 10.49 6.84 -6.62
N THR A 95 9.28 7.21 -6.18
CA THR A 95 8.96 7.49 -4.78
C THR A 95 7.83 6.58 -4.29
N ILE A 96 7.57 6.60 -2.97
CA ILE A 96 6.44 5.86 -2.38
C ILE A 96 5.08 6.26 -2.99
N THR A 97 4.97 7.43 -3.63
CA THR A 97 3.74 7.89 -4.30
C THR A 97 3.48 7.23 -5.66
N ASP A 98 4.38 6.37 -6.13
CA ASP A 98 4.10 5.53 -7.29
C ASP A 98 3.37 4.24 -6.91
N LEU A 99 3.28 3.91 -5.61
CA LEU A 99 2.46 2.82 -5.08
C LEU A 99 1.24 3.41 -4.37
N SER A 100 0.07 3.07 -4.86
CA SER A 100 -1.20 3.43 -4.22
C SER A 100 -2.15 2.23 -4.23
N PHE A 101 -3.34 2.41 -3.68
CA PHE A 101 -4.37 1.40 -3.60
C PHE A 101 -5.72 1.98 -4.01
N VAL A 102 -6.57 1.11 -4.51
CA VAL A 102 -7.98 1.37 -4.81
C VAL A 102 -8.85 0.29 -4.16
N LEU A 103 -10.14 0.55 -4.00
CA LEU A 103 -11.07 -0.46 -3.51
C LEU A 103 -11.18 -1.62 -4.51
N GLU A 104 -11.38 -2.83 -4.00
CA GLU A 104 -11.73 -3.97 -4.86
C GLU A 104 -12.99 -3.66 -5.68
N GLY A 105 -12.94 -3.94 -6.98
CA GLY A 105 -14.01 -3.63 -7.93
C GLY A 105 -13.87 -2.29 -8.65
N THR A 106 -12.87 -1.46 -8.31
CA THR A 106 -12.53 -0.26 -9.12
C THR A 106 -12.11 -0.68 -10.52
N SER A 107 -12.66 -0.03 -11.54
CA SER A 107 -12.34 -0.30 -12.95
C SER A 107 -11.06 0.42 -13.41
N GLU A 108 -10.42 -0.07 -14.48
CA GLU A 108 -9.24 0.58 -15.07
C GLU A 108 -9.52 2.04 -15.49
N SER A 109 -10.73 2.34 -15.95
CA SER A 109 -11.14 3.69 -16.35
C SER A 109 -11.24 4.69 -15.20
N GLU A 110 -11.30 4.21 -13.96
CA GLU A 110 -11.34 5.04 -12.76
C GLU A 110 -9.95 5.29 -12.17
N LEU A 111 -8.91 4.61 -12.68
CA LEU A 111 -7.55 4.80 -12.22
C LEU A 111 -7.02 6.19 -12.62
N PRO A 112 -6.19 6.83 -11.78
CA PRO A 112 -5.50 8.06 -12.15
C PRO A 112 -4.61 7.85 -13.37
N GLU A 113 -4.36 8.95 -14.10
CA GLU A 113 -3.47 8.87 -15.26
C GLU A 113 -2.10 8.28 -14.88
N GLY A 114 -1.69 7.27 -15.66
CA GLY A 114 -0.39 6.64 -15.53
C GLY A 114 -0.31 5.52 -14.49
N PHE A 115 -1.41 5.23 -13.78
CA PHE A 115 -1.51 4.08 -12.89
C PHE A 115 -2.12 2.85 -13.58
N THR A 116 -1.63 1.67 -13.21
CA THR A 116 -2.14 0.36 -13.65
C THR A 116 -2.15 -0.62 -12.47
N PHE A 117 -2.88 -1.74 -12.59
CA PHE A 117 -2.88 -2.85 -11.62
C PHE A 117 -1.60 -3.70 -11.62
#